data_AF-A0A2A4ITL7-F1
#
_entry.id   AF-A0A2A4ITL7-F1
#
_cell.length_a   1.000
_cell.length_b   1.000
_cell.length_c   1.000
_cell.angle_alpha   90.00
_cell.angle_beta   90.00
_cell.angle_gamma   90.00
#
_symmetry.space_group_name_H-M   'P 1'
#
loop_
_entity.id
_entity.type
_entity.pdbx_description
1 polymer ?
#
loop_
_entity_poly.entity_id
_entity_poly.type
_entity_poly.pdbx_seq_one_letter_code
_entity_poly.pdbx_strand_id
1 'polypeptide(L)'
;TAQNNNQCWVTFDYRLQKIVHDTRKKAEESTEVNTKYLKGYMVVARIHLDRSSGLLRRYDRFVRGCRLTCQATVRVSRIHRLALEKIRRVRSDLPFVKRSYHDLLCRSRQELRQFERYATIQTRRAVEDLRTCVDGRR
;
A
#
# COMPACT_ATOMS: atom_id res chain seq x y z
N THR A 1 -28.63 -26.19 33.98
CA THR A 1 -29.20 -25.07 33.19
C THR A 1 -28.32 -23.82 33.17
N ALA A 2 -27.72 -23.37 34.29
CA ALA A 2 -26.83 -22.20 34.32
C ALA A 2 -25.48 -22.37 33.59
N GLN A 3 -24.76 -23.48 33.81
CA GLN A 3 -23.46 -23.75 33.16
C GLN A 3 -23.54 -23.76 31.62
N ASN A 4 -24.57 -24.39 31.05
CA ASN A 4 -24.73 -24.45 29.61
C ASN A 4 -25.10 -23.06 29.04
N ASN A 5 -25.80 -22.18 29.77
CA ASN A 5 -26.12 -20.82 29.30
C ASN A 5 -24.84 -20.00 29.20
N ASN A 6 -23.96 -20.16 30.20
CA ASN A 6 -22.62 -19.60 30.18
C ASN A 6 -21.83 -20.04 28.94
N GLN A 7 -21.90 -21.32 28.56
CA GLN A 7 -21.20 -21.83 27.39
C GLN A 7 -21.69 -21.24 26.05
N CYS A 8 -23.00 -21.00 25.89
CA CYS A 8 -23.53 -20.33 24.70
C CYS A 8 -22.99 -18.90 24.58
N TRP A 9 -23.02 -18.14 25.68
CA TRP A 9 -22.52 -16.77 25.73
C TRP A 9 -21.02 -16.67 25.48
N VAL A 10 -20.22 -17.56 26.08
CA VAL A 10 -18.77 -17.63 25.85
C VAL A 10 -18.45 -17.92 24.39
N THR A 11 -19.18 -18.85 23.77
CA THR A 11 -18.98 -19.19 22.34
C THR A 11 -19.37 -18.03 21.43
N PHE A 12 -20.47 -17.35 21.73
CA PHE A 12 -20.93 -16.17 21.01
C PHE A 12 -19.92 -15.02 21.10
N ASP A 13 -19.46 -14.70 22.31
CA ASP A 13 -18.50 -13.63 22.56
C ASP A 13 -17.17 -13.92 21.85
N TYR A 14 -16.66 -15.15 21.95
CA TYR A 14 -15.48 -15.57 21.20
C TYR A 14 -15.63 -15.37 19.69
N ARG A 15 -16.78 -15.74 19.11
CA ARG A 15 -17.04 -15.56 17.68
C ARG A 15 -17.11 -14.09 17.29
N LEU A 16 -17.76 -13.25 18.10
CA LEU A 16 -17.80 -11.81 17.86
C LEU A 16 -16.40 -11.19 17.92
N GLN A 17 -15.62 -11.50 18.95
CA GLN A 17 -14.25 -11.03 19.08
C GLN A 17 -13.39 -11.45 17.90
N LYS A 18 -13.56 -12.69 17.42
CA LYS A 18 -12.88 -13.19 16.22
C LYS A 18 -13.28 -12.40 14.97
N ILE A 19 -14.56 -12.14 14.74
CA ILE A 19 -15.04 -11.34 13.60
C ILE A 19 -14.44 -9.93 13.65
N VAL A 20 -14.42 -9.30 14.83
CA VAL A 20 -13.82 -7.98 15.03
C VAL A 20 -12.32 -8.00 14.74
N HIS A 21 -11.60 -8.99 15.28
CA HIS A 21 -10.18 -9.17 15.07
C HIS A 21 -9.85 -9.35 13.58
N ASP A 22 -10.53 -10.27 12.90
CA ASP A 22 -10.31 -10.58 11.50
C ASP A 22 -10.61 -9.35 10.61
N THR A 23 -11.68 -8.60 10.92
CA THR A 23 -12.03 -7.37 10.21
C THR A 23 -10.94 -6.31 10.35
N ARG A 24 -10.45 -6.08 11.57
CA ARG A 24 -9.36 -5.14 11.85
C ARG A 24 -8.08 -5.55 11.12
N LYS A 25 -7.71 -6.82 11.21
CA LYS A 25 -6.51 -7.37 10.56
C LYS A 25 -6.57 -7.17 9.04
N LYS A 26 -7.74 -7.38 8.42
CA LYS A 26 -7.90 -7.14 6.97
C LYS A 26 -7.75 -5.67 6.58
N ALA A 27 -8.24 -4.75 7.39
CA ALA A 27 -8.02 -3.32 7.18
C ALA A 27 -6.53 -2.93 7.32
N GLU A 28 -5.83 -3.50 8.31
CA GLU A 28 -4.39 -3.32 8.52
C GLU A 28 -3.58 -3.87 7.34
N GLU A 29 -3.85 -5.10 6.88
CA GLU A 29 -3.21 -5.72 5.71
C GLU A 29 -3.39 -4.86 4.45
N SER A 30 -4.61 -4.36 4.21
CA SER A 30 -4.90 -3.44 3.09
C SER A 30 -4.06 -2.16 3.17
N THR A 31 -3.95 -1.57 4.36
CA THR A 31 -3.14 -0.36 4.59
C THR A 31 -1.66 -0.63 4.36
N GLU A 32 -1.17 -1.78 4.82
CA GLU A 32 0.23 -2.19 4.67
C GLU A 32 0.58 -2.39 3.19
N VAL A 33 -0.27 -3.07 2.41
CA VAL A 33 -0.07 -3.28 0.97
C VAL A 33 0.00 -1.94 0.24
N ASN A 34 -0.93 -1.03 0.49
CA ASN A 34 -0.95 0.30 -0.12
C ASN A 34 0.33 1.10 0.22
N THR A 35 0.76 1.02 1.48
CA THR A 35 1.97 1.70 1.96
C THR A 35 3.24 1.13 1.31
N LYS A 36 3.36 -0.21 1.25
CA LYS A 36 4.50 -0.88 0.61
C LYS A 36 4.58 -0.54 -0.87
N TYR A 37 3.44 -0.50 -1.57
CA TYR A 37 3.38 -0.14 -2.98
C TYR A 37 3.98 1.26 -3.23
N LEU A 38 3.50 2.28 -2.52
CA LEU A 38 4.00 3.66 -2.67
C LEU A 38 5.46 3.80 -2.26
N LYS A 39 5.86 3.19 -1.14
CA LYS A 39 7.26 3.19 -0.68
C LYS A 39 8.19 2.56 -1.72
N GLY A 40 7.78 1.44 -2.32
CA GLY A 40 8.54 0.77 -3.37
C GLY A 40 8.80 1.69 -4.56
N TYR A 41 7.76 2.39 -5.04
CA TYR A 41 7.93 3.40 -6.10
C TYR A 41 8.86 4.54 -5.67
N MET A 42 8.68 5.09 -4.47
CA MET A 42 9.51 6.19 -3.98
C MET A 42 10.99 5.83 -3.92
N VAL A 43 11.33 4.59 -3.54
CA VAL A 43 12.72 4.10 -3.52
C VAL A 43 13.30 4.09 -4.93
N VAL A 44 12.59 3.53 -5.92
CA VAL A 44 13.05 3.48 -7.30
C VAL A 44 13.21 4.89 -7.89
N ALA A 45 12.22 5.76 -7.68
CA ALA A 45 12.29 7.15 -8.10
C ALA A 45 13.49 7.87 -7.48
N ARG A 46 13.72 7.68 -6.17
CA ARG A 46 14.88 8.24 -5.46
C ARG A 46 16.20 7.76 -6.05
N ILE A 47 16.36 6.47 -6.35
CA ILE A 47 17.58 5.94 -6.98
C ILE A 47 17.88 6.68 -8.30
N HIS A 48 16.86 6.92 -9.13
CA HIS A 48 17.02 7.65 -10.39
C HIS A 48 17.34 9.14 -10.18
N LEU A 49 16.69 9.78 -9.21
CA LEU A 49 16.94 11.19 -8.88
C LEU A 49 18.33 11.40 -8.24
N ASP A 50 18.75 10.52 -7.34
CA ASP A 50 20.08 10.57 -6.70
C ASP A 50 21.19 10.38 -7.73
N ARG A 51 21.01 9.46 -8.70
CA ARG A 51 21.93 9.31 -9.84
C ARG A 51 21.98 10.59 -10.70
N SER A 52 20.84 11.21 -10.96
CA SER A 52 20.76 12.50 -11.68
C SER A 52 21.49 13.60 -10.92
N SER A 53 21.25 13.72 -9.61
CA SER A 53 21.91 14.70 -8.75
C SER A 53 23.42 14.50 -8.73
N GLY A 54 23.90 13.26 -8.62
CA GLY A 54 25.33 12.93 -8.69
C GLY A 54 25.98 13.33 -10.02
N LEU A 55 25.27 13.15 -11.13
CA LEU A 55 25.72 13.61 -12.46
C LEU A 55 25.81 15.14 -12.53
N LEU A 56 24.78 15.84 -12.05
CA LEU A 56 24.75 17.32 -12.04
C LEU A 56 25.85 17.91 -11.13
N ARG A 57 26.11 17.31 -9.97
CA ARG A 57 27.24 17.73 -9.10
C ARG A 57 28.61 17.52 -9.75
N ARG A 58 28.77 16.49 -10.60
CA ARG A 58 30.01 16.30 -11.38
C ARG A 58 30.12 17.35 -12.48
N TYR A 59 29.01 17.69 -13.13
CA TYR A 59 28.95 18.78 -14.09
C TYR A 59 29.34 20.12 -13.44
N ASP A 60 28.73 20.49 -12.31
CA ASP A 60 29.05 21.75 -11.61
C ASP A 60 30.53 21.85 -11.26
N ARG A 61 31.14 20.75 -10.78
CA ARG A 61 32.58 20.70 -10.49
C ARG A 61 33.44 20.88 -11.74
N PHE A 62 33.03 20.29 -12.87
CA PHE A 62 33.75 20.41 -14.13
C PHE A 62 33.68 21.82 -14.71
N VAL A 63 32.52 22.49 -14.57
CA VAL A 63 32.30 23.83 -15.14
C VAL A 63 32.85 24.95 -14.28
N ARG A 64 32.94 24.78 -12.94
CA ARG A 64 33.48 25.82 -12.02
C ARG A 64 34.88 26.35 -12.37
N GLY A 65 35.69 25.61 -13.14
CA GLY A 65 37.02 26.05 -13.60
C GLY A 65 37.08 26.43 -15.09
N CYS A 66 35.95 26.48 -15.79
CA CYS A 66 35.90 26.45 -17.25
C CYS A 66 35.07 27.61 -17.81
N ARG A 67 35.60 28.32 -18.82
CA ARG A 67 34.84 29.34 -19.59
C ARG A 67 33.81 28.65 -20.51
N LEU A 68 32.90 29.42 -21.11
CA LEU A 68 31.79 28.96 -21.98
C LEU A 68 32.15 27.84 -22.98
N THR A 69 33.41 27.79 -23.45
CA THR A 69 33.93 26.77 -24.37
C THR A 69 33.84 25.34 -23.85
N CYS A 70 33.84 25.12 -22.54
CA CYS A 70 33.80 23.77 -21.97
C CYS A 70 32.39 23.16 -21.97
N GLN A 71 31.33 23.98 -22.02
CA GLN A 71 29.94 23.51 -22.08
C GLN A 71 29.64 22.80 -23.42
N ALA A 72 30.35 23.15 -24.49
CA ALA A 72 30.22 22.53 -25.81
C ALA A 72 30.95 21.17 -25.92
N THR A 73 31.65 20.72 -24.88
CA THR A 73 32.38 19.45 -24.94
C THR A 73 31.43 18.25 -24.95
N VAL A 74 31.79 17.21 -25.73
CA VAL A 74 31.05 15.93 -25.80
C VAL A 74 30.82 15.33 -24.41
N ARG A 75 31.78 15.52 -23.49
CA ARG A 75 31.71 15.04 -22.11
C ARG A 75 30.58 15.70 -21.32
N VAL A 76 30.42 17.02 -21.42
CA VAL A 76 29.35 17.78 -20.74
C VAL A 76 27.99 17.41 -21.32
N SER A 77 27.87 17.38 -22.65
CA SER A 77 26.64 16.98 -23.34
C SER A 77 26.20 15.56 -22.93
N ARG A 78 27.14 14.62 -22.79
CA ARG A 78 26.87 13.27 -22.29
C ARG A 78 26.32 13.28 -20.86
N ILE A 79 26.88 14.08 -19.95
CA ILE A 79 26.41 14.19 -18.56
C ILE A 79 24.97 14.72 -18.53
N HIS A 80 24.70 15.80 -19.26
CA HIS A 80 23.35 16.38 -19.37
C HIS A 80 22.35 15.37 -19.93
N ARG A 81 22.70 14.67 -21.01
CA ARG A 81 21.84 13.65 -21.61
C ARG A 81 21.50 12.54 -20.61
N LEU A 82 22.49 12.03 -19.88
CA LEU A 82 22.28 10.98 -18.89
C LEU A 82 21.42 11.44 -17.71
N ALA A 83 21.63 12.66 -17.21
CA ALA A 83 20.81 13.22 -16.13
C ALA A 83 19.35 13.42 -16.59
N LEU A 84 19.15 13.98 -17.78
CA LEU A 84 17.83 14.15 -18.38
C LEU A 84 17.13 12.82 -18.62
N GLU A 85 17.83 11.78 -19.07
CA GLU A 85 17.26 10.45 -19.25
C GLU A 85 16.68 9.90 -17.94
N LYS A 86 17.42 10.04 -16.82
CA LYS A 86 16.96 9.57 -15.51
C LYS A 86 15.77 10.37 -14.99
N ILE A 87 15.76 11.69 -15.16
CA ILE A 87 14.62 12.54 -14.81
C ILE A 87 13.39 12.17 -15.66
N ARG A 88 13.58 11.98 -16.97
CA ARG A 88 12.52 11.59 -17.89
C ARG A 88 11.93 10.23 -17.54
N ARG A 89 12.75 9.25 -17.13
CA ARG A 89 12.26 7.94 -16.63
C ARG A 89 11.33 8.11 -15.43
N VAL A 90 11.73 8.86 -14.41
CA VAL A 90 10.85 9.09 -13.24
C VAL A 90 9.54 9.76 -13.68
N ARG A 91 9.61 10.74 -14.58
CA ARG A 91 8.43 11.43 -15.12
C ARG A 91 7.54 10.51 -15.96
N SER A 92 8.10 9.59 -16.73
CA SER A 92 7.33 8.61 -17.53
C SER A 92 6.67 7.54 -16.65
N ASP A 93 7.27 7.21 -15.52
CA ASP A 93 6.76 6.21 -14.60
C ASP A 93 5.57 6.75 -13.77
N LEU A 94 5.52 8.06 -13.51
CA LEU A 94 4.45 8.69 -12.72
C LEU A 94 3.02 8.36 -13.20
N PRO A 95 2.68 8.53 -14.50
CA PRO A 95 1.35 8.15 -15.01
C PRO A 95 1.05 6.66 -14.84
N PHE A 96 2.04 5.80 -15.04
CA PHE A 96 1.88 4.36 -14.86
C PHE A 96 1.55 4.04 -13.39
N VAL A 97 2.37 4.55 -12.47
CA VAL A 97 2.22 4.37 -11.01
C VAL A 97 0.87 4.89 -10.53
N LYS A 98 0.42 6.03 -11.04
CA LYS A 98 -0.90 6.58 -10.71
C LYS A 98 -2.03 5.62 -11.11
N ARG A 99 -1.97 5.05 -12.32
CA ARG A 99 -2.97 4.09 -12.81
C ARG A 99 -2.95 2.80 -12.01
N SER A 100 -1.79 2.19 -11.84
CA SER A 100 -1.66 0.94 -11.08
C SER A 100 -2.01 1.11 -9.60
N TYR A 101 -1.72 2.27 -9.00
CA TYR A 101 -2.17 2.57 -7.63
C TYR A 101 -3.69 2.74 -7.55
N HIS A 102 -4.29 3.39 -8.54
CA HIS A 102 -5.75 3.48 -8.63
C HIS A 102 -6.40 2.10 -8.72
N ASP A 103 -5.86 1.21 -9.56
CA ASP A 103 -6.37 -0.16 -9.69
C ASP A 103 -6.21 -0.96 -8.40
N LEU A 104 -5.07 -0.79 -7.70
CA LEU A 104 -4.86 -1.35 -6.37
C LEU A 104 -5.92 -0.86 -5.38
N LEU A 105 -6.21 0.44 -5.33
CA LEU A 105 -7.24 1.01 -4.46
C LEU A 105 -8.63 0.47 -4.79
N CYS A 106 -8.97 0.34 -6.07
CA CYS A 106 -10.23 -0.25 -6.50
C CYS A 106 -10.37 -1.68 -6.00
N ARG A 107 -9.34 -2.51 -6.18
CA ARG A 107 -9.31 -3.89 -5.70
C ARG A 107 -9.41 -3.97 -4.18
N SER A 108 -8.61 -3.21 -3.45
CA SER A 108 -8.66 -3.18 -1.98
C SER A 108 -10.03 -2.77 -1.46
N ARG A 109 -10.70 -1.80 -2.11
CA ARG A 109 -12.07 -1.40 -1.75
C ARG A 109 -13.08 -2.52 -2.01
N GLN A 110 -12.94 -3.25 -3.11
CA GLN A 110 -13.82 -4.39 -3.40
C GLN A 110 -13.64 -5.51 -2.38
N GLU A 111 -12.38 -5.86 -2.05
CA GLU A 111 -12.06 -6.87 -1.05
C GLU A 111 -12.61 -6.50 0.34
N LEU A 112 -12.45 -5.24 0.76
CA LEU A 112 -12.99 -4.76 2.04
C LEU A 112 -14.52 -4.83 2.09
N ARG A 113 -15.22 -4.46 0.99
CA ARG A 113 -16.69 -4.60 0.92
C ARG A 113 -17.14 -6.06 0.96
N GLN A 114 -16.40 -6.97 0.33
CA GLN A 114 -16.69 -8.41 0.43
C GLN A 114 -16.53 -8.90 1.86
N PHE A 115 -15.47 -8.47 2.54
CA PHE A 115 -15.25 -8.79 3.97
C PHE A 115 -16.32 -8.20 4.88
N GLU A 116 -16.79 -6.97 4.64
CA GLU A 116 -17.88 -6.35 5.38
C GLU A 116 -19.19 -7.16 5.27
N ARG A 117 -19.52 -7.61 4.05
CA ARG A 117 -20.66 -8.49 3.81
C ARG A 117 -20.49 -9.83 4.52
N TYR A 118 -19.30 -10.43 4.44
CA TYR A 118 -19.00 -11.67 5.14
C TYR A 118 -19.15 -11.51 6.66
N ALA A 119 -18.57 -10.48 7.25
CA ALA A 119 -18.68 -10.18 8.68
C ALA A 119 -20.14 -10.00 9.10
N THR A 120 -20.94 -9.27 8.32
CA THR A 120 -22.37 -9.10 8.57
C THR A 120 -23.11 -10.44 8.60
N ILE A 121 -22.83 -11.33 7.64
CA ILE A 121 -23.44 -12.68 7.59
C ILE A 121 -23.00 -13.51 8.80
N GLN A 122 -21.71 -13.50 9.14
CA GLN A 122 -21.20 -14.26 10.29
C GLN A 122 -21.77 -13.78 11.61
N THR A 123 -21.93 -12.46 11.79
CA THR A 123 -22.55 -11.88 12.97
C THR A 123 -24.01 -12.32 13.09
N ARG A 124 -24.78 -12.28 12.00
CA ARG A 124 -26.17 -12.77 11.99
C ARG A 124 -26.25 -14.24 12.38
N ARG A 125 -25.40 -15.09 11.80
CA ARG A 125 -25.32 -16.51 12.15
C ARG A 125 -24.94 -16.72 13.62
N ALA A 126 -24.00 -15.96 14.15
CA ALA A 126 -23.63 -16.05 15.57
C ALA A 126 -24.80 -15.68 16.49
N VAL A 127 -25.60 -14.68 16.12
CA VAL A 127 -26.82 -14.30 16.86
C VAL A 127 -27.89 -15.39 16.78
N GLU A 128 -28.11 -15.96 15.59
CA GLU A 128 -29.05 -17.08 15.39
C GLU A 128 -28.63 -18.31 16.21
N ASP A 129 -27.35 -18.67 16.18
CA ASP A 129 -26.78 -19.78 16.96
C ASP A 129 -26.91 -19.54 18.47
N LEU A 130 -26.72 -18.30 18.94
CA LEU A 130 -26.95 -17.96 20.34
C LEU A 130 -28.42 -18.15 20.72
N ARG A 131 -29.35 -17.64 19.88
CA ARG A 131 -30.80 -17.80 20.10
C ARG A 131 -31.18 -19.27 20.17
N THR A 132 -30.77 -20.09 19.21
CA THR A 132 -31.08 -21.53 19.23
C THR A 132 -30.45 -22.26 20.41
N CYS A 133 -29.22 -21.91 20.81
CA CYS A 133 -28.52 -22.50 21.97
C CYS A 133 -29.21 -22.18 23.31
N VAL A 134 -29.83 -21.01 23.41
CA VAL A 134 -30.58 -20.54 24.59
C VAL A 134 -32.03 -21.04 24.57
N ASP A 135 -32.71 -21.00 23.42
CA ASP A 135 -34.12 -21.35 23.25
C ASP A 135 -34.37 -22.86 23.16
N GLY A 136 -33.44 -23.63 22.59
CA GLY A 136 -33.51 -25.11 22.53
C GLY A 136 -33.40 -25.81 23.89
N ARG A 137 -33.63 -25.07 24.98
CA ARG A 137 -33.66 -25.52 26.38
C ARG A 137 -34.97 -25.20 27.10
N ARG A 138 -35.92 -24.54 26.44
CA ARG A 138 -37.32 -24.53 26.88
C ARG A 138 -37.99 -25.79 26.37
#